data_AF-A0A7X8ZKW7-F1
#
_entry.id   AF-A0A7X8ZKW7-F1
#
_cell.length_a   1.000
_cell.length_b   1.000
_cell.length_c   1.000
_cell.angle_alpha   90.00
_cell.angle_beta   90.00
_cell.angle_gamma   90.00
#
_symmetry.space_group_name_H-M   'P 1'
#
loop_
_entity.id
_entity.type
_entity.pdbx_description
1 polymer ?
#
loop_
_entity_poly.entity_id
_entity_poly.type
_entity_poly.pdbx_seq_one_letter_code
_entity_poly.pdbx_strand_id
1 'polypeptide(L)' 'MIKEMITALSLAAGSMYAAEYFVSPGGNDSNTGLSQEQPFQTLQKAQSVFKAGDTLSIMPGVYHEGLEFRDFSGGEQP' A
#
# COMPACT_ATOMS: atom_id res chain seq x y z
N MET A 1 -34.75 -14.90 -32.73
CA MET A 1 -34.87 -15.49 -31.38
C MET A 1 -33.49 -16.04 -31.05
N ILE A 2 -32.70 -15.62 -30.07
CA ILE A 2 -32.86 -14.87 -28.80
C ILE A 2 -31.46 -14.20 -28.59
N LYS A 3 -31.35 -12.87 -28.43
CA LYS A 3 -31.08 -12.15 -27.16
C LYS A 3 -29.92 -12.81 -26.36
N GLU A 4 -28.76 -12.20 -26.15
CA GLU A 4 -28.51 -11.14 -25.16
C GLU A 4 -27.04 -10.68 -25.21
N MET A 5 -26.87 -9.36 -25.04
CA MET A 5 -25.84 -8.70 -24.21
C MET A 5 -24.36 -8.67 -24.64
N ILE A 6 -24.05 -7.57 -25.31
CA ILE A 6 -22.86 -6.73 -25.19
C ILE A 6 -22.17 -6.86 -23.82
N THR A 7 -20.85 -7.07 -23.84
CA THR A 7 -19.93 -6.38 -22.91
C THR A 7 -18.67 -6.07 -23.68
N ALA A 8 -18.61 -4.87 -24.26
CA ALA A 8 -17.34 -4.30 -24.71
C ALA A 8 -16.53 -3.97 -23.45
N LEU A 9 -15.55 -4.81 -23.12
CA LEU A 9 -14.59 -4.54 -22.06
C LEU A 9 -13.62 -3.47 -22.56
N SER A 10 -13.99 -2.20 -22.40
CA SER A 10 -13.07 -1.08 -22.65
C SER A 10 -11.97 -1.11 -21.58
N LEU A 11 -10.78 -1.59 -21.93
CA LEU A 11 -9.57 -1.35 -21.14
C LEU A 11 -9.24 0.15 -21.25
N ALA A 12 -9.69 0.93 -20.28
CA ALA A 12 -9.10 2.24 -20.05
C ALA A 12 -7.65 2.00 -19.58
N ALA A 13 -6.67 2.38 -20.40
CA ALA A 13 -5.27 2.44 -20.00
C ALA A 13 -5.10 3.59 -19.01
N GLY A 14 -5.46 3.36 -17.75
CA GLY A 14 -5.12 4.25 -16.64
C GLY A 14 -3.64 4.05 -16.29
N SER A 15 -2.88 5.14 -16.16
CA SER A 15 -1.54 5.05 -15.59
C SER A 15 -1.65 4.55 -14.15
N MET A 16 -1.32 3.28 -13.92
CA MET A 16 -1.06 2.76 -12.57
C MET A 16 0.32 3.25 -12.14
N TYR A 17 0.36 4.37 -11.42
CA TYR A 17 1.58 4.76 -10.71
C TYR A 17 1.52 4.13 -9.32
N ALA A 18 2.47 3.24 -9.03
CA ALA A 18 2.72 2.79 -7.68
C ALA A 18 3.20 3.98 -6.84
N ALA A 19 2.57 4.23 -5.70
CA ALA A 19 3.03 5.25 -4.78
C ALA A 19 4.19 4.70 -3.95
N GLU A 20 5.16 5.57 -3.65
CA GLU A 20 6.15 5.30 -2.60
C GLU A 20 5.78 6.10 -1.36
N TYR A 21 5.74 5.40 -0.23
CA TYR A 21 5.51 5.99 1.08
C TYR A 21 6.72 5.84 1.97
N PHE A 22 6.88 6.75 2.93
CA PHE A 22 7.99 6.79 3.87
C PHE A 22 7.47 6.72 5.30
N VAL A 23 8.19 5.97 6.13
CA VAL A 23 7.93 5.88 7.58
C VAL A 23 9.25 6.10 8.33
N SER A 24 9.18 6.78 9.46
CA SER A 24 10.30 7.08 10.34
C SER A 24 9.82 7.15 11.79
N PRO A 25 10.60 6.69 12.80
CA PRO A 25 10.16 6.81 14.19
C PRO A 25 10.00 8.26 14.66
N GLY A 26 10.67 9.21 13.99
CA GLY A 26 10.54 10.65 14.21
C GLY A 26 9.49 11.34 13.31
N GLY A 27 8.72 10.59 12.54
CA GLY A 27 7.68 11.10 11.65
C GLY A 27 6.40 11.55 12.38
N ASN A 28 5.33 11.75 11.60
CA ASN A 28 4.00 12.09 12.13
C ASN A 28 2.92 11.44 11.26
N ASP A 29 1.98 10.72 11.87
CA ASP A 29 0.88 10.04 11.16
C ASP A 29 -0.16 10.97 10.52
N SER A 30 -0.05 12.28 10.79
CA SER A 30 -0.80 13.33 10.10
C SER A 30 -0.15 13.77 8.78
N ASN A 31 1.10 13.38 8.53
CA ASN A 31 1.78 13.65 7.28
C ASN A 31 1.16 12.85 6.12
N THR A 32 1.52 13.19 4.88
CA THR A 32 1.06 12.42 3.71
C THR A 32 1.83 11.12 3.52
N GLY A 33 3.05 11.03 4.08
CA GLY A 33 3.96 9.90 3.88
C GLY A 33 4.58 9.85 2.49
N LEU A 34 4.32 10.79 1.59
CA LEU A 34 4.77 10.74 0.19
C LEU A 34 6.17 11.33 -0.05
N SER A 35 6.86 11.78 1.01
CA SER A 35 8.23 12.26 0.93
C SER A 35 9.01 11.95 2.22
N GLN A 36 10.35 11.97 2.12
CA GLN A 36 11.24 11.72 3.26
C GLN A 36 11.17 12.82 4.33
N GLU A 37 10.75 14.04 3.98
CA GLU A 37 10.59 15.16 4.91
C GLU A 37 9.25 15.13 5.65
N GLN A 38 8.29 14.37 5.14
CA GLN A 38 6.94 14.22 5.70
C GLN A 38 6.57 12.72 5.83
N PRO A 39 7.36 11.90 6.54
CA PRO A 39 7.09 10.48 6.69
C PRO A 39 5.98 10.25 7.71
N PHE A 40 5.28 9.12 7.60
CA PHE A 40 4.47 8.61 8.69
C PHE A 40 5.34 8.27 9.91
N GLN A 41 4.73 8.22 11.09
CA GLN A 41 5.40 7.79 12.31
C GLN A 41 5.33 6.27 12.48
N THR A 42 4.20 5.66 12.13
CA THR A 42 3.91 4.25 12.41
C THR A 42 3.75 3.41 11.15
N LEU A 43 4.13 2.13 11.22
CA LEU A 43 3.85 1.15 10.16
C LEU A 43 2.35 0.85 10.06
N GLN A 44 1.59 0.92 11.16
CA GLN A 44 0.13 0.77 11.10
C GLN A 44 -0.53 1.86 10.24
N LYS A 45 -0.06 3.11 10.34
CA LYS A 45 -0.55 4.19 9.50
C LYS A 45 -0.26 3.91 8.03
N ALA A 46 0.96 3.51 7.70
CA ALA A 46 1.32 3.11 6.35
C ALA A 46 0.42 1.97 5.84
N GLN A 47 0.26 0.89 6.61
CA GLN A 47 -0.61 -0.24 6.25
C GLN A 47 -2.05 0.19 5.95
N SER A 48 -2.60 1.16 6.68
CA SER A 48 -3.98 1.63 6.49
C SER A 48 -4.23 2.36 5.16
N VAL A 49 -3.18 2.87 4.51
CA VAL A 49 -3.29 3.65 3.26
C VAL A 49 -2.78 2.90 2.04
N PHE A 50 -2.04 1.81 2.24
CA PHE A 50 -1.38 1.04 1.20
C PHE A 50 -2.36 0.36 0.25
N LYS A 51 -2.01 0.38 -1.03
CA LYS A 51 -2.67 -0.42 -2.06
C LYS A 51 -1.69 -1.42 -2.66
N ALA A 52 -2.24 -2.44 -3.30
CA ALA A 52 -1.44 -3.42 -4.03
C ALA A 52 -0.60 -2.71 -5.11
N GLY A 53 0.72 -2.95 -5.08
CA GLY A 53 1.68 -2.32 -5.98
C GLY A 53 2.45 -1.14 -5.38
N ASP A 54 2.00 -0.56 -4.26
CA ASP A 54 2.73 0.52 -3.58
C ASP A 54 4.00 0.00 -2.88
N THR A 55 4.94 0.91 -2.60
CA THR A 55 6.20 0.63 -1.91
C THR A 55 6.28 1.38 -0.58
N LEU A 56 6.75 0.71 0.49
CA LEU A 56 7.10 1.35 1.77
C LEU A 56 8.62 1.43 1.94
N SER A 57 9.12 2.65 2.06
CA SER A 57 10.49 2.94 2.46
C SER A 57 10.56 3.19 3.97
N ILE A 58 11.13 2.22 4.69
CA ILE A 58 11.32 2.27 6.14
C ILE A 58 12.66 2.95 6.44
N MET A 59 12.60 4.14 7.04
CA MET A 59 13.79 4.92 7.38
C MET A 59 14.50 4.35 8.63
N PRO A 60 15.81 4.60 8.79
CA PRO A 60 16.58 4.10 9.92
C PRO A 60 15.99 4.52 11.27
N GLY A 61 15.93 3.59 12.21
CA GLY A 61 15.52 3.85 13.59
C GLY A 61 14.93 2.63 14.27
N VAL A 62 14.44 2.83 15.50
CA VAL A 62 13.83 1.77 16.31
C VAL A 62 12.32 1.97 16.33
N TYR A 63 11.58 0.93 15.96
CA TYR A 63 10.13 0.92 15.91
C TYR A 63 9.60 -0.02 17.00
N HIS A 64 8.85 0.51 17.95
CA HIS A 64 8.30 -0.25 19.10
C HIS A 64 6.83 -0.64 18.86
N GLU A 65 6.55 -1.19 17.68
CA GLU A 65 5.19 -1.52 17.25
C GLU A 65 4.99 -3.03 17.03
N GLY A 66 3.82 -3.53 17.43
CA GLY A 66 3.41 -4.91 17.18
C GLY A 66 2.75 -5.02 15.82
N LEU A 67 3.43 -5.60 14.84
CA LEU A 67 2.84 -5.88 13.52
C LEU A 67 2.02 -7.16 13.57
N GLU A 68 0.69 -7.05 13.45
CA GLU A 68 -0.17 -8.20 13.20
C GLU A 68 -0.32 -8.42 11.68
N PHE A 69 0.47 -9.33 11.12
CA PHE A 69 0.26 -9.79 9.75
C PHE A 69 -0.83 -10.87 9.73
N ARG A 70 -2.09 -10.46 9.58
CA ARG A 70 -3.26 -11.36 9.70
C ARG A 70 -3.52 -12.25 8.49
N ASP A 71 -2.74 -12.11 7.41
CA ASP A 71 -3.08 -12.69 6.10
C ASP A 71 -1.91 -13.38 5.38
N PHE A 72 -0.88 -13.83 6.10
CA PHE A 72 0.06 -14.80 5.53
C PHE A 72 -0.60 -16.19 5.45
N SER A 73 -1.51 -16.37 4.49
CA SER A 73 -1.80 -17.70 3.96
C SER A 73 -0.59 -18.14 3.15
N GLY A 74 0.43 -18.66 3.83
CA GLY A 74 1.54 -19.38 3.21
C GLY A 74 1.00 -20.66 2.59
N GLY A 75 0.32 -20.54 1.45
CA GLY A 75 0.15 -21.68 0.56
C GLY A 75 1.53 -22.05 0.07
N GLU A 76 2.03 -23.21 0.48
CA GLU A 76 3.15 -23.86 -0.19
C GLU A 76 2.84 -23.86 -1.70
N GLN A 77 3.57 -23.05 -2.46
CA GLN A 77 3.50 -23.07 -3.90
C GLN A 77 4.41 -24.22 -4.35
N PRO A 78 3.86 -25.31 -4.93
CA PRO A 78 4.65 -26.42 -5.43
C PRO A 78 5.54 -26.02 -6.61
#